data_AF-A0A0F3GTE3-F1
#
_entry.id   AF-A0A0F3GTE3-F1
#
_cell.length_a   1.000
_cell.length_b   1.000
_cell.length_c   1.000
_cell.angle_alpha   90.00
_cell.angle_beta   90.00
_cell.angle_gamma   90.00
#
_symmetry.space_group_name_H-M   'P 1'
#
loop_
_entity.id
_entity.type
_entity.pdbx_description
1 polymer ?
#
loop_
_entity_poly.entity_id
_entity_poly.type
_entity_poly.pdbx_seq_one_letter_code
_entity_poly.pdbx_strand_id
1 'polypeptide(L)'
;MERQLLEHAVRLKNHEALMNIEAYKQSHQLLLEGRKKGMDAVKEFISIATSQGSSKPHYYYSHASKMINIAAFEGIQWDTNTPEHFRNMLTAEEKQHLSATEAYFETILRKEMTKGGKYKDIWRSSAAKLTQIADILGKRQLEFTLPTVVRKPKIKDEAVI
;
A
#
# COMPACT_ATOMS: atom_id res chain seq x y z
N MET A 1 -42.25 20.06 20.34
CA MET A 1 -41.82 18.65 20.13
C MET A 1 -41.01 18.50 18.84
N GLU A 2 -41.50 18.92 17.67
CA GLU A 2 -40.75 18.82 16.40
C GLU A 2 -39.42 19.58 16.37
N ARG A 3 -39.36 20.79 16.96
CA ARG A 3 -38.11 21.58 17.04
C ARG A 3 -36.99 20.86 17.81
N GLN A 4 -37.33 20.16 18.89
CA GLN A 4 -36.35 19.41 19.70
C GLN A 4 -35.83 18.18 18.96
N LEU A 5 -36.68 17.51 18.18
CA LEU A 5 -36.27 16.38 17.33
C LEU A 5 -35.34 16.82 16.20
N LEU A 6 -35.61 17.98 15.59
CA LEU A 6 -34.77 18.55 14.54
C LEU A 6 -33.38 18.95 15.08
N GLU A 7 -33.33 19.62 16.24
CA GLU A 7 -32.07 19.98 16.90
C GLU A 7 -31.23 18.75 17.29
N HIS A 8 -31.88 17.68 17.76
CA HIS A 8 -31.21 16.41 18.05
C HIS A 8 -30.65 15.75 16.78
N ALA A 9 -31.43 15.70 15.70
CA ALA A 9 -30.99 15.13 14.43
C ALA A 9 -29.78 15.89 13.82
N VAL A 10 -29.77 17.22 13.92
CA VAL A 10 -28.62 18.04 13.48
C VAL A 10 -27.38 17.76 14.33
N ARG A 11 -27.52 17.63 15.66
CA ARG A 11 -26.40 17.28 16.55
C ARG A 11 -25.82 15.91 16.22
N LEU A 12 -26.67 14.91 15.97
CA LEU A 12 -26.22 13.57 15.59
C LEU A 12 -25.42 13.58 14.28
N LYS A 13 -25.91 14.27 13.24
CA LYS A 13 -25.18 14.40 11.96
C LYS A 13 -23.83 15.11 12.13
N ASN A 14 -23.78 16.16 12.93
CA ASN A 14 -22.55 16.88 13.21
C ASN A 14 -21.55 16.01 14.00
N HIS A 15 -22.04 15.23 14.98
CA HIS A 15 -21.23 14.30 15.74
C HIS A 15 -20.65 13.18 14.85
N GLU A 16 -21.47 12.60 13.96
CA GLU A 16 -21.04 11.61 12.98
C GLU A 16 -19.96 12.16 12.04
N ALA A 17 -20.13 13.39 11.53
CA ALA A 17 -19.12 14.05 10.70
C ALA A 17 -17.79 14.28 11.44
N LEU A 18 -17.83 14.67 12.72
CA LEU A 18 -16.63 14.84 13.54
C LEU A 18 -15.94 13.50 13.81
N MET A 19 -16.68 12.47 14.17
CA MET A 19 -16.15 11.11 14.37
C MET A 19 -15.47 10.58 13.11
N ASN A 20 -16.04 10.85 11.93
CA ASN A 20 -15.43 10.48 10.65
C ASN A 20 -14.11 11.22 10.39
N ILE A 21 -14.02 12.49 10.74
CA ILE A 21 -12.77 13.28 10.64
C ILE A 21 -11.70 12.74 11.59
N GLU A 22 -12.07 12.42 12.83
CA GLU A 22 -11.14 11.87 13.83
C GLU A 22 -10.63 10.48 13.42
N ALA A 23 -11.52 9.59 12.97
CA ALA A 23 -11.16 8.27 12.46
C ALA A 23 -10.20 8.37 11.25
N TYR A 24 -10.44 9.31 10.35
CA TYR A 24 -9.53 9.59 9.23
C TYR A 24 -8.14 10.05 9.71
N LYS A 25 -8.08 10.96 10.70
CA LYS A 25 -6.81 11.44 11.26
C LYS A 25 -6.03 10.32 11.95
N GLN A 26 -6.70 9.52 12.77
CA GLN A 26 -6.08 8.39 13.47
C GLN A 26 -5.56 7.34 12.51
N SER A 27 -6.38 6.92 11.54
CA SER A 27 -5.96 5.95 10.51
C SER A 27 -4.81 6.49 9.64
N HIS A 28 -4.80 7.80 9.34
CA HIS A 28 -3.69 8.41 8.64
C HIS A 28 -2.39 8.39 9.44
N GLN A 29 -2.46 8.73 10.74
CA GLN A 29 -1.29 8.67 11.62
C GLN A 29 -0.73 7.24 11.72
N LEU A 30 -1.61 6.25 11.92
CA LEU A 30 -1.22 4.84 11.93
C LEU A 30 -0.59 4.39 10.61
N LEU A 31 -1.09 4.86 9.47
CA LEU A 31 -0.48 4.60 8.17
C LEU A 31 0.92 5.22 8.06
N LEU A 32 1.12 6.46 8.53
CA LEU A 32 2.45 7.09 8.49
C LEU A 32 3.46 6.36 9.37
N GLU A 33 3.04 5.92 10.56
CA GLU A 33 3.87 5.16 11.48
C GLU A 33 4.21 3.76 10.94
N GLY A 34 3.22 3.04 10.42
CA GLY A 34 3.41 1.74 9.77
C GLY A 34 4.37 1.85 8.59
N ARG A 35 4.19 2.88 7.76
CA ARG A 35 5.07 3.17 6.63
C ARG A 35 6.50 3.40 7.06
N LYS A 36 6.71 4.18 8.12
CA LYS A 36 8.07 4.44 8.63
C LYS A 36 8.77 3.13 9.01
N LYS A 37 8.12 2.28 9.81
CA LYS A 37 8.69 0.99 10.24
C LYS A 37 8.96 0.04 9.07
N GLY A 38 8.01 -0.04 8.13
CA GLY A 38 8.19 -0.81 6.90
C GLY A 38 9.36 -0.32 6.04
N MET A 39 9.53 1.00 5.90
CA MET A 39 10.66 1.58 5.16
C MET A 39 11.98 1.44 5.89
N ASP A 40 12.00 1.44 7.22
CA ASP A 40 13.21 1.15 8.01
C ASP A 40 13.67 -0.30 7.77
N ALA A 41 12.75 -1.28 7.73
CA ALA A 41 13.09 -2.65 7.36
C ALA A 41 13.62 -2.77 5.91
N VAL A 42 13.05 -2.00 4.97
CA VAL A 42 13.58 -1.94 3.59
C VAL A 42 14.98 -1.33 3.56
N LYS A 43 15.24 -0.30 4.37
CA LYS A 43 16.56 0.32 4.48
C LYS A 43 17.61 -0.67 5.00
N GLU A 44 17.25 -1.47 6.01
CA GLU A 44 18.11 -2.56 6.51
C GLU A 44 18.39 -3.58 5.41
N PHE A 45 17.35 -4.01 4.68
CA PHE A 45 17.51 -4.91 3.54
C PHE A 45 18.42 -4.35 2.44
N ILE A 46 18.31 -3.04 2.14
CA ILE A 46 19.16 -2.33 1.18
C ILE A 46 20.62 -2.38 1.60
N SER A 47 20.91 -2.27 2.91
CA SER A 47 22.27 -2.45 3.44
C SER A 47 22.83 -3.84 3.11
N ILE A 48 22.03 -4.88 3.36
CA ILE A 48 22.39 -6.27 3.01
C ILE A 48 22.61 -6.41 1.50
N ALA A 49 21.67 -5.93 0.68
CA ALA A 49 21.77 -6.03 -0.78
C ALA A 49 23.01 -5.30 -1.32
N THR A 50 23.34 -4.13 -0.78
CA THR A 50 24.56 -3.38 -1.13
C THR A 50 25.81 -4.16 -0.78
N SER A 51 25.90 -4.70 0.45
CA SER A 51 27.05 -5.49 0.90
C SER A 51 27.29 -6.76 0.05
N GLN A 52 26.23 -7.28 -0.57
CA GLN A 52 26.27 -8.44 -1.46
C GLN A 52 26.40 -8.08 -2.95
N GLY A 53 26.74 -6.82 -3.28
CA GLY A 53 27.05 -6.39 -4.64
C GLY A 53 25.83 -6.07 -5.53
N SER A 54 24.69 -5.68 -4.94
CA SER A 54 23.57 -5.15 -5.73
C SER A 54 23.97 -3.84 -6.42
N SER A 55 23.75 -3.76 -7.74
CA SER A 55 24.02 -2.55 -8.54
C SER A 55 22.95 -1.47 -8.40
N LYS A 56 21.75 -1.82 -7.91
CA LYS A 56 20.58 -0.94 -7.85
C LYS A 56 19.77 -1.12 -6.55
N PRO A 57 20.39 -1.04 -5.36
CA PRO A 57 19.73 -1.36 -4.10
C PRO A 57 18.59 -0.37 -3.76
N HIS A 58 18.69 0.91 -4.14
CA HIS A 58 17.63 1.89 -3.85
C HIS A 58 16.29 1.62 -4.56
N TYR A 59 16.27 0.82 -5.64
CA TYR A 59 15.02 0.45 -6.32
C TYR A 59 14.08 -0.37 -5.44
N TYR A 60 14.61 -1.00 -4.38
CA TYR A 60 13.79 -1.76 -3.43
C TYR A 60 12.79 -0.91 -2.65
N TYR A 61 13.02 0.38 -2.45
CA TYR A 61 12.01 1.28 -1.87
C TYR A 61 10.76 1.37 -2.74
N SER A 62 10.98 1.59 -4.04
CA SER A 62 9.89 1.63 -5.00
C SER A 62 9.21 0.27 -5.04
N HIS A 63 9.96 -0.82 -5.26
CA HIS A 63 9.42 -2.17 -5.35
C HIS A 63 8.61 -2.59 -4.11
N ALA A 64 9.08 -2.26 -2.89
CA ALA A 64 8.32 -2.48 -1.66
C ALA A 64 6.95 -1.81 -1.74
N SER A 65 6.92 -0.51 -2.08
CA SER A 65 5.67 0.25 -2.18
C SER A 65 4.71 -0.36 -3.21
N LYS A 66 5.21 -0.84 -4.37
CA LYS A 66 4.37 -1.49 -5.38
C LYS A 66 3.75 -2.77 -4.83
N MET A 67 4.60 -3.62 -4.27
CA MET A 67 4.23 -4.94 -3.82
C MET A 67 3.22 -4.89 -2.68
N ILE A 68 3.43 -3.97 -1.72
CA ILE A 68 2.48 -3.73 -0.62
C ILE A 68 1.15 -3.23 -1.17
N ASN A 69 1.14 -2.24 -2.08
CA ASN A 69 -0.11 -1.73 -2.63
C ASN A 69 -0.89 -2.82 -3.42
N ILE A 70 -0.19 -3.64 -4.21
CA ILE A 70 -0.77 -4.77 -4.96
C ILE A 70 -1.29 -5.88 -4.02
N ALA A 71 -0.64 -6.06 -2.87
CA ALA A 71 -1.07 -6.99 -1.84
C ALA A 71 -2.29 -6.48 -1.07
N ALA A 72 -2.39 -5.16 -0.84
CA ALA A 72 -3.47 -4.54 -0.10
C ALA A 72 -4.77 -4.38 -0.93
N PHE A 73 -4.67 -4.15 -2.24
CA PHE A 73 -5.83 -3.72 -3.02
C PHE A 73 -6.01 -4.49 -4.33
N GLU A 74 -7.28 -4.71 -4.68
CA GLU A 74 -7.67 -5.27 -5.97
C GLU A 74 -7.47 -4.27 -7.11
N GLY A 75 -7.22 -4.78 -8.31
CA GLY A 75 -7.13 -3.96 -9.52
C GLY A 75 -5.93 -3.00 -9.61
N ILE A 76 -5.08 -2.91 -8.59
CA ILE A 76 -3.84 -2.13 -8.67
C ILE A 76 -2.86 -2.86 -9.59
N GLN A 77 -2.55 -2.25 -10.72
CA GLN A 77 -1.45 -2.62 -11.61
C GLN A 77 -0.46 -1.46 -11.65
N TRP A 78 0.82 -1.70 -11.36
CA TRP A 78 1.76 -0.59 -11.17
C TRP A 78 2.15 0.12 -12.47
N ASP A 79 2.01 -0.56 -13.60
CA ASP A 79 2.34 -0.05 -14.93
C ASP A 79 1.24 0.86 -15.51
N THR A 80 0.17 1.13 -14.75
CA THR A 80 -0.92 2.05 -15.09
C THR A 80 -1.70 2.48 -13.83
N ASN A 81 -1.89 3.79 -13.62
CA ASN A 81 -3.03 4.34 -12.84
C ASN A 81 -2.92 4.51 -11.32
N THR A 82 -1.74 4.46 -10.67
CA THR A 82 -1.68 4.91 -9.26
C THR A 82 -1.65 6.45 -9.22
N PRO A 83 -2.66 7.15 -8.70
CA PRO A 83 -2.71 8.61 -8.71
C PRO A 83 -1.56 9.21 -7.90
N GLU A 84 -1.14 10.41 -8.28
CA GLU A 84 -0.30 11.23 -7.41
C GLU A 84 -1.04 11.41 -6.08
N HIS A 85 -0.37 11.12 -4.97
CA HIS A 85 -0.97 11.10 -3.63
C HIS A 85 -2.03 10.00 -3.37
N PHE A 86 -2.00 8.86 -4.07
CA PHE A 86 -2.87 7.69 -3.83
C PHE A 86 -3.21 7.41 -2.35
N ARG A 87 -2.20 7.41 -1.46
CA ARG A 87 -2.39 7.13 -0.03
C ARG A 87 -3.23 8.16 0.72
N ASN A 88 -3.29 9.40 0.23
CA ASN A 88 -4.09 10.47 0.80
C ASN A 88 -5.56 10.37 0.38
N MET A 89 -5.83 9.72 -0.76
CA MET A 89 -7.18 9.50 -1.28
C MET A 89 -7.90 8.32 -0.62
N LEU A 90 -7.16 7.48 0.11
CA LEU A 90 -7.71 6.31 0.80
C LEU A 90 -8.69 6.73 1.92
N THR A 91 -9.77 5.96 2.05
CA THR A 91 -10.70 6.07 3.17
C THR A 91 -10.02 5.61 4.48
N ALA A 92 -10.65 5.88 5.62
CA ALA A 92 -10.07 5.49 6.92
C ALA A 92 -9.83 3.96 7.00
N GLU A 93 -10.77 3.17 6.49
CA GLU A 93 -10.67 1.71 6.50
C GLU A 93 -9.63 1.19 5.50
N GLU A 94 -9.56 1.79 4.30
CA GLU A 94 -8.52 1.47 3.32
C GLU A 94 -7.11 1.78 3.86
N LYS A 95 -6.96 2.88 4.61
CA LYS A 95 -5.70 3.23 5.29
C LYS A 95 -5.34 2.21 6.37
N GLN A 96 -6.31 1.75 7.16
CA GLN A 96 -6.09 0.69 8.15
C GLN A 96 -5.64 -0.61 7.47
N HIS A 97 -6.31 -0.99 6.38
CA HIS A 97 -5.94 -2.19 5.61
C HIS A 97 -4.53 -2.09 5.01
N LEU A 98 -4.18 -0.95 4.43
CA LEU A 98 -2.83 -0.69 3.93
C LEU A 98 -1.78 -0.73 5.05
N SER A 99 -2.06 -0.11 6.20
CA SER A 99 -1.17 -0.10 7.37
C SER A 99 -0.93 -1.52 7.89
N ALA A 100 -1.97 -2.36 7.97
CA ALA A 100 -1.83 -3.76 8.35
C ALA A 100 -0.95 -4.53 7.36
N THR A 101 -1.14 -4.30 6.06
CA THR A 101 -0.31 -4.92 5.00
C THR A 101 1.16 -4.49 5.10
N GLU A 102 1.43 -3.21 5.39
CA GLU A 102 2.79 -2.70 5.65
C GLU A 102 3.44 -3.39 6.86
N ALA A 103 2.70 -3.59 7.96
CA ALA A 103 3.18 -4.27 9.16
C ALA A 103 3.49 -5.77 8.92
N TYR A 104 2.67 -6.46 8.12
CA TYR A 104 2.95 -7.84 7.72
C TYR A 104 4.21 -7.92 6.87
N PHE A 105 4.36 -7.03 5.88
CA PHE A 105 5.55 -6.98 5.05
C PHE A 105 6.82 -6.72 5.88
N GLU A 106 6.77 -5.77 6.81
CA GLU A 106 7.89 -5.52 7.74
C GLU A 106 8.29 -6.79 8.48
N THR A 107 7.31 -7.46 9.10
CA THR A 107 7.53 -8.68 9.90
C THR A 107 8.13 -9.79 9.04
N ILE A 108 7.60 -10.01 7.83
CA ILE A 108 8.10 -11.01 6.89
C ILE A 108 9.54 -10.68 6.50
N LEU A 109 9.80 -9.44 6.04
CA LEU A 109 11.11 -9.05 5.54
C LEU A 109 12.18 -9.19 6.62
N ARG A 110 11.91 -8.71 7.84
CA ARG A 110 12.80 -8.88 8.99
C ARG A 110 13.08 -10.35 9.28
N LYS A 111 12.03 -11.19 9.30
CA LYS A 111 12.17 -12.63 9.52
C LYS A 111 13.02 -13.32 8.45
N GLU A 112 12.85 -12.95 7.18
CA GLU A 112 13.68 -13.49 6.10
C GLU A 112 15.12 -12.99 6.15
N MET A 113 15.35 -11.73 6.55
CA MET A 113 16.71 -11.22 6.78
C MET A 113 17.42 -11.99 7.91
N THR A 114 16.74 -12.33 9.00
CA THR A 114 17.32 -13.09 10.14
C THR A 114 17.75 -14.50 9.74
N LYS A 115 17.11 -15.13 8.76
CA LYS A 115 17.52 -16.44 8.26
C LYS A 115 18.86 -16.41 7.52
N GLY A 116 19.31 -15.22 7.12
CA GLY A 116 20.47 -15.05 6.25
C GLY A 116 20.20 -15.54 4.83
N GLY A 117 21.25 -15.51 4.00
CA GLY A 117 21.20 -15.91 2.60
C GLY A 117 21.40 -14.76 1.62
N LYS A 118 21.21 -15.06 0.33
CA LYS A 118 21.40 -14.06 -0.73
C LYS A 118 20.23 -13.07 -0.72
N TYR A 119 20.52 -11.79 -0.91
CA TYR A 119 19.52 -10.71 -0.87
C TYR A 119 18.34 -10.94 -1.83
N LYS A 120 18.61 -11.54 -3.00
CA LYS A 120 17.58 -11.87 -3.99
C LYS A 120 16.60 -12.91 -3.44
N ASP A 121 17.09 -13.88 -2.69
CA ASP A 121 16.26 -14.97 -2.14
C ASP A 121 15.44 -14.46 -0.95
N ILE A 122 16.03 -13.62 -0.10
CA ILE A 122 15.32 -12.89 0.97
C ILE A 122 14.14 -12.09 0.37
N TRP A 123 14.40 -11.31 -0.68
CA TRP A 123 13.36 -10.50 -1.33
C TRP A 123 12.27 -11.34 -1.98
N ARG A 124 12.64 -12.37 -2.74
CA ARG A 124 11.69 -13.28 -3.40
C ARG A 124 10.82 -14.04 -2.40
N SER A 125 11.43 -14.57 -1.34
CA SER A 125 10.71 -15.26 -0.26
C SER A 125 9.73 -14.31 0.45
N SER A 126 10.18 -13.08 0.72
CA SER A 126 9.33 -12.06 1.34
C SER A 126 8.14 -11.69 0.46
N ALA A 127 8.37 -11.52 -0.84
CA ALA A 127 7.32 -11.24 -1.81
C ALA A 127 6.29 -12.36 -1.90
N ALA A 128 6.75 -13.61 -2.04
CA ALA A 128 5.86 -14.78 -2.11
C ALA A 128 4.98 -14.91 -0.86
N LYS A 129 5.55 -14.67 0.33
CA LYS A 129 4.80 -14.72 1.59
C LYS A 129 3.81 -13.59 1.74
N LEU A 130 4.17 -12.39 1.31
CA LEU A 130 3.23 -11.27 1.31
C LEU A 130 2.05 -11.55 0.38
N THR A 131 2.28 -12.15 -0.79
CA THR A 131 1.22 -12.63 -1.68
C THR A 131 0.33 -13.66 -1.01
N GLN A 132 0.90 -14.66 -0.35
CA GLN A 132 0.10 -15.66 0.39
C GLN A 132 -0.76 -15.03 1.49
N ILE A 133 -0.23 -14.05 2.23
CA ILE A 133 -1.01 -13.32 3.23
C ILE A 133 -2.13 -12.52 2.57
N ALA A 134 -1.87 -11.86 1.44
CA ALA A 134 -2.89 -11.13 0.69
C ALA A 134 -4.02 -12.05 0.21
N ASP A 135 -3.69 -13.27 -0.24
CA ASP A 135 -4.68 -14.25 -0.68
C ASP A 135 -5.53 -14.78 0.50
N ILE A 136 -4.96 -14.85 1.72
CA ILE A 136 -5.67 -15.29 2.93
C ILE A 136 -6.55 -14.18 3.51
N LEU A 137 -6.03 -12.95 3.63
CA LEU A 137 -6.75 -11.83 4.22
C LEU A 137 -7.78 -11.23 3.26
N GLY A 138 -7.65 -11.51 1.97
CA GLY A 138 -8.39 -10.85 0.92
C GLY A 138 -7.80 -9.48 0.60
N LYS A 139 -7.87 -9.12 -0.67
CA LYS A 139 -7.52 -7.78 -1.13
C LYS A 139 -8.74 -6.89 -1.02
N ARG A 140 -8.54 -5.62 -0.67
CA ARG A 140 -9.65 -4.67 -0.57
C ARG A 140 -9.95 -4.05 -1.93
N GLN A 141 -11.24 -4.00 -2.29
CA GLN A 141 -11.72 -3.19 -3.40
C GLN A 141 -11.61 -1.70 -3.02
N LEU A 142 -11.06 -0.88 -3.90
CA LEU A 142 -11.01 0.58 -3.69
C LEU A 142 -12.42 1.18 -3.85
N GLU A 143 -12.79 2.09 -2.96
CA GLU A 143 -14.06 2.82 -3.00
C GLU A 143 -14.09 3.88 -4.09
N PHE A 144 -12.92 4.31 -4.58
CA PHE A 144 -12.80 5.21 -5.72
C PHE A 144 -12.28 4.48 -6.97
N THR A 145 -12.77 4.89 -8.13
CA THR A 145 -12.29 4.38 -9.41
C THR A 145 -10.95 4.99 -9.78
N LEU A 146 -9.96 4.15 -10.07
CA LEU A 146 -8.72 4.59 -10.69
C LEU A 146 -9.01 5.02 -12.15
N PRO A 147 -8.41 6.11 -12.65
CA PRO A 147 -8.58 6.51 -14.04
C PRO A 147 -8.08 5.39 -14.96
N THR A 148 -8.92 4.95 -15.91
CA THR A 148 -8.56 3.92 -16.88
C THR A 148 -7.64 4.50 -17.95
N VAL A 149 -6.34 4.18 -17.91
CA VAL A 149 -5.45 4.47 -19.06
C VAL A 149 -5.74 3.47 -20.18
N VAL A 150 -6.40 3.94 -21.24
CA VAL A 150 -6.45 3.25 -22.53
C VAL A 150 -5.05 3.30 -23.13
N ARG A 151 -4.28 2.21 -23.02
CA ARG A 151 -3.02 2.08 -23.76
C ARG A 151 -3.35 2.10 -25.24
N LYS A 152 -2.97 3.15 -25.96
CA LYS A 152 -2.96 3.12 -27.43
C LYS A 152 -2.08 1.92 -27.85
N PRO A 153 -2.57 1.02 -28.71
CA PRO A 153 -1.73 -0.07 -29.21
C PRO A 153 -0.49 0.56 -29.88
N LYS A 154 0.70 0.09 -29.49
CA LYS A 154 1.92 0.36 -30.25
C LYS A 154 1.74 -0.31 -31.61
N ILE A 155 1.29 0.45 -32.60
CA ILE A 155 1.42 0.05 -34.00
C ILE A 155 2.93 -0.04 -34.21
N LYS A 156 3.44 -1.27 -34.35
CA LYS A 156 4.78 -1.47 -34.89
C LYS A 156 4.62 -1.15 -36.37
N ASP A 157 5.25 -0.07 -36.84
CA ASP A 157 5.45 0.13 -38.26
C ASP A 157 6.26 -1.07 -38.74
N GLU A 158 5.58 -2.04 -39.35
CA GLU A 158 6.23 -3.08 -40.12
C GLU A 158 6.92 -2.39 -41.29
N ALA A 159 8.25 -2.54 -41.32
CA ALA A 159 9.09 -2.05 -42.39
C ALA A 159 8.54 -2.55 -43.73
N VAL A 160 8.09 -1.61 -44.55
CA VAL A 160 7.90 -1.84 -45.98
C VAL A 160 9.30 -2.06 -46.55
N ILE A 161 9.57 -3.30 -46.97
CA ILE A 161 10.74 -3.68 -47.78
C ILE A 161 10.54 -3.14 -49.19
#